data_AF-A0A428TN67-F1
#
_entry.id   AF-A0A428TN67-F1
#
_cell.length_a   1.000
_cell.length_b   1.000
_cell.length_c   1.000
_cell.angle_alpha   90.00
_cell.angle_beta   90.00
_cell.angle_gamma   90.00
#
_symmetry.space_group_name_H-M   'P 1'
#
loop_
_entity.id
_entity.type
_entity.pdbx_description
1 polymer ?
#
loop_
_entity_poly.entity_id
_entity_poly.type
_entity_poly.pdbx_seq_one_letter_code
_entity_poly.pdbx_strand_id
1 'polypeptide(L)'
;MEKYVLFPCNESSSPGFLQHLPCLFKEVNVEGRYALRWAVQACAFADLSREQSSEELVGRSLDFYGRALNALGQSLAEKDKTPDDYDLMAVVMLDIFESLFMPDSSLSGSHVQGMAHILRLRGHEQFHDPRGWGLFRLAHHRLQKQQLAKQMSPLAESHEWLEALNDDISSVRLEKDSLAITNLCQKANSLLQSLDSDVLTGHQLYVLVDEMLRLDKEAALWRARPEWTFRTISRADISGIEKKGVWFPETNL
;
A
#
# COMPACT_ATOMS: atom_id res chain seq x y z
N MET A 1 38.80 9.03 -1.50
CA MET A 1 38.17 8.15 -0.49
C MET A 1 36.80 7.81 -1.05
N GLU A 2 36.59 6.58 -1.51
CA GLU A 2 35.37 6.16 -2.21
C GLU A 2 34.20 6.15 -1.23
N LYS A 3 33.22 7.04 -1.43
CA LYS A 3 31.99 7.07 -0.63
C LYS A 3 30.95 6.21 -1.34
N TYR A 4 30.45 5.18 -0.67
CA TYR A 4 29.34 4.38 -1.15
C TYR A 4 28.20 4.44 -0.14
N VAL A 5 26.96 4.36 -0.65
CA VAL A 5 25.76 4.23 0.19
C VAL A 5 25.34 2.76 0.11
N LEU A 6 25.25 2.09 1.25
CA LEU A 6 24.56 0.82 1.31
C LEU A 6 23.07 1.10 1.13
N PHE A 7 22.42 0.42 0.18
CA PHE A 7 20.97 0.52 0.08
C PHE A 7 20.36 0.14 1.44
N PRO A 8 19.27 0.82 1.86
CA PRO A 8 18.56 0.47 3.07
C PRO A 8 18.09 -0.99 3.08
N CYS A 9 18.08 -1.69 1.94
CA CYS A 9 17.72 -3.09 1.74
C CYS A 9 18.66 -4.10 2.46
N ASN A 10 18.61 -4.12 3.78
CA ASN A 10 18.94 -5.28 4.61
C ASN A 10 17.72 -6.21 4.75
N GLU A 11 17.90 -7.42 5.30
CA GLU A 11 16.80 -8.39 5.53
C GLU A 11 15.65 -7.83 6.40
N SER A 12 15.91 -6.72 7.11
CA SER A 12 14.95 -5.96 7.93
C SER A 12 14.29 -4.77 7.21
N SER A 13 14.64 -4.48 5.96
CA SER A 13 14.08 -3.38 5.17
C SER A 13 12.91 -3.84 4.32
N SER A 14 11.88 -3.01 4.23
CA SER A 14 10.73 -3.23 3.34
C SER A 14 11.20 -3.37 1.88
N PRO A 15 11.00 -4.53 1.21
CA PRO A 15 11.45 -4.77 -0.18
C PRO A 15 10.71 -3.94 -1.27
N GLY A 16 10.10 -2.82 -0.88
CA GLY A 16 9.31 -1.95 -1.73
C GLY A 16 7.82 -2.29 -1.70
N PHE A 17 7.01 -1.36 -2.22
CA PHE A 17 5.55 -1.43 -2.16
C PHE A 17 4.96 -2.63 -2.92
N LEU A 18 5.62 -3.11 -3.97
CA LEU A 18 5.16 -4.23 -4.82
C LEU A 18 6.10 -5.44 -4.74
N GLN A 19 6.69 -5.70 -3.56
CA GLN A 19 7.73 -6.73 -3.37
C GLN A 19 7.39 -8.12 -3.92
N HIS A 20 6.11 -8.51 -3.87
CA HIS A 20 5.63 -9.82 -4.33
C HIS A 20 5.16 -9.82 -5.79
N LEU A 21 5.01 -8.66 -6.42
CA LEU A 21 4.51 -8.60 -7.80
C LEU A 21 5.42 -9.36 -8.78
N PRO A 22 6.77 -9.25 -8.73
CA PRO A 22 7.62 -9.98 -9.66
C PRO A 22 7.50 -11.51 -9.55
N CYS A 23 7.35 -12.06 -8.34
CA CYS A 23 7.18 -13.51 -8.18
C CYS A 23 5.79 -13.94 -8.63
N LEU A 24 4.73 -13.25 -8.17
CA LEU A 24 3.36 -13.54 -8.56
C LEU A 24 3.18 -13.46 -10.08
N PHE A 25 3.75 -12.45 -10.75
CA PHE A 25 3.65 -12.33 -12.21
C PHE A 25 4.36 -13.47 -12.95
N LYS A 26 5.49 -13.98 -12.45
CA LYS A 26 6.20 -15.13 -13.04
C LYS A 26 5.47 -16.44 -12.82
N GLU A 27 4.82 -16.59 -11.67
CA GLU A 27 4.03 -17.78 -11.31
C GLU A 27 2.74 -17.89 -12.14
N VAL A 28 2.25 -16.78 -12.70
CA VAL A 28 1.06 -16.75 -13.56
C VAL A 28 1.41 -17.30 -14.95
N ASN A 29 1.42 -18.63 -15.05
CA ASN A 29 1.37 -19.39 -16.30
C ASN A 29 0.26 -20.47 -16.25
N VAL A 30 -0.67 -20.37 -15.29
CA VAL A 30 -1.70 -21.38 -15.00
C VAL A 30 -3.07 -20.86 -15.44
N GLU A 31 -3.89 -21.73 -16.02
CA GLU A 31 -5.28 -21.43 -16.37
C GLU A 31 -6.04 -20.87 -15.15
N GLY A 32 -6.78 -19.77 -15.35
CA GLY A 32 -7.61 -19.12 -14.32
C GLY A 32 -6.98 -17.89 -13.64
N ARG A 33 -5.65 -17.67 -13.75
CA ARG A 33 -4.95 -16.55 -13.06
C ARG A 33 -4.59 -15.36 -13.95
N TYR A 34 -5.27 -15.21 -15.08
CA TYR A 34 -4.94 -14.21 -16.10
C TYR A 34 -5.22 -12.77 -15.68
N ALA A 35 -6.09 -12.56 -14.69
CA ALA A 35 -6.48 -11.23 -14.21
C ALA A 35 -5.28 -10.37 -13.82
N LEU A 36 -4.36 -10.90 -13.00
CA LEU A 36 -3.16 -10.17 -12.58
C LEU A 36 -2.28 -9.80 -13.77
N ARG A 37 -2.09 -10.74 -14.71
CA ARG A 37 -1.24 -10.51 -15.87
C ARG A 37 -1.78 -9.39 -16.74
N TRP A 38 -3.08 -9.39 -17.00
CA TRP A 38 -3.74 -8.32 -17.74
C TRP A 38 -3.70 -6.99 -16.99
N ALA A 39 -3.88 -6.98 -15.67
CA ALA A 39 -3.79 -5.75 -14.88
C ALA A 39 -2.39 -5.11 -14.94
N VAL A 40 -1.34 -5.94 -14.86
CA VAL A 40 0.05 -5.48 -15.02
C VAL A 40 0.31 -4.95 -16.44
N GLN A 41 -0.18 -5.67 -17.46
CA GLN A 41 -0.06 -5.22 -18.86
C GLN A 41 -0.79 -3.89 -19.09
N ALA A 42 -1.96 -3.68 -18.48
CA ALA A 42 -2.70 -2.43 -18.55
C ALA A 42 -1.83 -1.26 -18.03
N CYS A 43 -1.27 -1.39 -16.83
CA CYS A 43 -0.37 -0.38 -16.26
C CYS A 43 0.86 -0.14 -17.13
N ALA A 44 1.49 -1.20 -17.64
CA ALA A 44 2.67 -1.08 -18.48
C ALA A 44 2.38 -0.34 -19.80
N PHE A 45 1.27 -0.65 -20.46
CA PHE A 45 0.89 0.04 -21.71
C PHE A 45 0.46 1.48 -21.47
N ALA A 46 -0.21 1.79 -20.36
CA ALA A 46 -0.59 3.17 -20.02
C ALA A 46 0.62 4.04 -19.63
N ASP A 47 1.63 3.46 -18.99
CA ASP A 47 2.88 4.17 -18.70
C ASP A 47 3.65 4.46 -20.01
N LEU A 48 3.80 3.44 -20.86
CA LEU A 48 4.44 3.57 -22.16
C LEU A 48 3.71 4.55 -23.09
N SER A 49 2.37 4.59 -23.04
CA SER A 49 1.59 5.52 -23.86
C SER A 49 1.86 6.98 -23.50
N ARG A 50 2.14 7.28 -22.23
CA ARG A 50 2.54 8.62 -21.78
C ARG A 50 3.91 9.00 -22.30
N GLU A 51 4.87 8.08 -22.22
CA GLU A 51 6.23 8.31 -22.73
C GLU A 51 6.22 8.56 -24.24
N GLN A 52 5.41 7.80 -24.99
CA GLN A 52 5.38 7.85 -26.46
C GLN A 52 4.28 8.75 -27.04
N SER A 53 3.41 9.33 -26.21
CA SER A 53 2.23 10.10 -26.66
C SER A 53 1.36 9.34 -27.68
N SER A 54 1.14 8.05 -27.45
CA SER A 54 0.47 7.15 -28.42
C SER A 54 -0.94 6.75 -27.98
N GLU A 55 -1.94 7.21 -28.73
CA GLU A 55 -3.35 6.85 -28.55
C GLU A 55 -3.65 5.35 -28.77
N GLU A 56 -2.89 4.69 -29.66
CA GLU A 56 -3.02 3.25 -29.86
C GLU A 56 -2.67 2.48 -28.57
N LEU A 57 -1.60 2.91 -27.89
CA LEU A 57 -1.19 2.32 -26.62
C LEU A 57 -2.18 2.61 -25.49
N VAL A 58 -2.83 3.79 -25.50
CA VAL A 58 -3.96 4.09 -24.60
C VAL A 58 -5.09 3.08 -24.84
N GLY A 59 -5.52 2.87 -26.09
CA GLY A 59 -6.56 1.89 -26.43
C GLY A 59 -6.20 0.48 -25.97
N ARG A 60 -4.94 0.04 -26.15
CA ARG A 60 -4.47 -1.26 -25.66
C ARG A 60 -4.48 -1.34 -24.14
N SER A 61 -4.08 -0.27 -23.45
CA SER A 61 -4.09 -0.25 -21.98
C SER A 61 -5.50 -0.46 -21.41
N LEU A 62 -6.51 0.18 -22.01
CA LEU A 62 -7.91 0.05 -21.63
C LEU A 62 -8.49 -1.33 -21.95
N ASP A 63 -8.11 -1.94 -23.09
CA ASP A 63 -8.48 -3.33 -23.42
C ASP A 63 -7.93 -4.31 -22.37
N PHE A 64 -6.66 -4.20 -21.98
CA PHE A 64 -6.09 -5.04 -20.93
C PHE A 64 -6.75 -4.80 -19.56
N TYR A 65 -7.04 -3.56 -19.21
CA TYR A 65 -7.76 -3.21 -17.98
C TYR A 65 -9.16 -3.87 -17.96
N GLY A 66 -9.92 -3.78 -19.06
CA GLY A 66 -11.23 -4.41 -19.17
C GLY A 66 -11.19 -5.94 -19.09
N ARG A 67 -10.19 -6.57 -19.71
CA ARG A 67 -9.96 -8.03 -19.60
C ARG A 67 -9.63 -8.43 -18.17
N ALA A 68 -8.76 -7.67 -17.49
CA ALA A 68 -8.39 -7.90 -16.10
C ALA A 68 -9.60 -7.85 -15.17
N LEU A 69 -10.47 -6.84 -15.33
CA LEU A 69 -11.73 -6.75 -14.59
C LEU A 69 -12.63 -7.97 -14.82
N ASN A 70 -12.79 -8.39 -16.08
CA ASN A 70 -13.63 -9.52 -16.42
C ASN A 70 -13.11 -10.83 -15.81
N ALA A 71 -11.81 -11.13 -15.98
CA ALA A 71 -11.22 -12.34 -15.38
C ALA A 71 -11.25 -12.31 -13.86
N LEU A 72 -11.00 -11.17 -13.22
CA LEU A 72 -11.10 -11.06 -11.77
C LEU A 72 -12.54 -11.30 -11.31
N GLY A 73 -13.51 -10.72 -12.01
CA GLY A 73 -14.93 -10.95 -11.74
C GLY A 73 -15.34 -12.42 -11.88
N GLN A 74 -14.87 -13.11 -12.92
CA GLN A 74 -15.09 -14.56 -13.09
C GLN A 74 -14.44 -15.37 -11.97
N SER A 75 -13.19 -15.05 -11.65
CA SER A 75 -12.40 -15.68 -10.58
C SER A 75 -13.11 -15.57 -9.22
N LEU A 76 -13.65 -14.39 -8.90
CA LEU A 76 -14.35 -14.13 -7.64
C LEU A 76 -15.81 -14.63 -7.64
N ALA A 77 -16.39 -14.96 -8.80
CA ALA A 77 -17.74 -15.52 -8.90
C ALA A 77 -17.78 -17.03 -8.64
N GLU A 78 -16.62 -17.69 -8.54
CA GLU A 78 -16.53 -19.09 -8.15
C GLU A 78 -17.12 -19.30 -6.75
N LYS A 79 -18.13 -20.17 -6.67
CA LYS A 79 -18.86 -20.41 -5.43
C LYS A 79 -17.92 -20.98 -4.36
N ASP A 80 -18.04 -20.45 -3.14
CA ASP A 80 -17.27 -20.89 -1.95
C ASP A 80 -15.74 -20.71 -2.10
N LYS A 81 -15.29 -19.93 -3.09
CA LYS A 81 -13.88 -19.60 -3.26
C LYS A 81 -13.42 -18.61 -2.21
N THR A 82 -12.34 -18.94 -1.50
CA THR A 82 -11.52 -17.96 -0.77
C THR A 82 -10.59 -17.26 -1.76
N PRO A 83 -10.63 -15.92 -1.91
CA PRO A 83 -9.74 -15.20 -2.80
C PRO A 83 -8.28 -15.46 -2.48
N ASP A 84 -7.46 -15.66 -3.50
CA ASP A 84 -6.03 -15.96 -3.33
C ASP A 84 -5.14 -14.71 -3.48
N ASP A 85 -3.83 -14.92 -3.39
CA ASP A 85 -2.83 -13.85 -3.51
C ASP A 85 -2.87 -13.13 -4.88
N TYR A 86 -3.29 -13.84 -5.94
CA TYR A 86 -3.37 -13.30 -7.29
C TYR A 86 -4.63 -12.45 -7.46
N ASP A 87 -5.75 -12.86 -6.87
CA ASP A 87 -6.97 -12.04 -6.83
C ASP A 87 -6.71 -10.71 -6.11
N LEU A 88 -6.05 -10.75 -4.94
CA LEU A 88 -5.71 -9.54 -4.20
C LEU A 88 -4.72 -8.65 -4.97
N MET A 89 -3.66 -9.22 -5.53
CA MET A 89 -2.70 -8.41 -6.29
C MET A 89 -3.33 -7.84 -7.57
N ALA A 90 -4.26 -8.57 -8.22
CA ALA A 90 -4.97 -8.09 -9.40
C ALA A 90 -5.82 -6.85 -9.08
N VAL A 91 -6.61 -6.88 -8.00
CA VAL A 91 -7.41 -5.71 -7.60
C VAL A 91 -6.52 -4.52 -7.19
N VAL A 92 -5.36 -4.77 -6.56
CA VAL A 92 -4.38 -3.71 -6.24
C VAL A 92 -3.82 -3.09 -7.51
N MET A 93 -3.48 -3.89 -8.52
CA MET A 93 -2.98 -3.38 -9.81
C MET A 93 -4.05 -2.60 -10.58
N LEU A 94 -5.33 -2.99 -10.47
CA LEU A 94 -6.45 -2.22 -11.03
C LEU A 94 -6.63 -0.87 -10.32
N ASP A 95 -6.55 -0.82 -8.99
CA ASP A 95 -6.56 0.47 -8.25
C ASP A 95 -5.35 1.35 -8.62
N ILE A 96 -4.17 0.75 -8.84
CA ILE A 96 -2.99 1.46 -9.33
C ILE A 96 -3.28 2.08 -10.68
N PHE A 97 -3.84 1.30 -11.60
CA PHE A 97 -4.16 1.75 -12.94
C PHE A 97 -5.08 2.98 -12.89
N GLU A 98 -6.17 2.87 -12.13
CA GLU A 98 -7.14 3.96 -12.00
C GLU A 98 -6.54 5.21 -11.35
N SER A 99 -5.82 5.01 -10.23
CA SER A 99 -5.19 6.09 -9.48
C SER A 99 -4.18 6.88 -10.33
N LEU A 100 -3.46 6.21 -11.21
CA LEU A 100 -2.39 6.83 -11.99
C LEU A 100 -2.85 7.31 -13.35
N PHE A 101 -3.74 6.59 -14.02
CA PHE A 101 -4.07 6.79 -15.43
C PHE A 101 -5.52 7.18 -15.69
N MET A 102 -6.42 7.05 -14.71
CA MET A 102 -7.83 7.44 -14.83
C MET A 102 -8.35 8.23 -13.61
N PRO A 103 -7.73 9.38 -13.26
CA PRO A 103 -8.06 10.11 -12.03
C PRO A 103 -9.50 10.63 -11.99
N ASP A 104 -10.09 10.93 -13.14
CA ASP A 104 -11.46 11.48 -13.26
C ASP A 104 -12.54 10.39 -13.48
N SER A 105 -12.20 9.11 -13.33
CA SER A 105 -13.17 8.04 -13.54
C SER A 105 -14.26 8.04 -12.46
N SER A 106 -15.53 7.96 -12.88
CA SER A 106 -16.68 7.85 -11.97
C SER A 106 -16.73 6.54 -11.17
N LEU A 107 -15.85 5.58 -11.49
CA LEU A 107 -15.68 4.30 -10.79
C LEU A 107 -14.81 4.41 -9.53
N SER A 108 -14.33 5.61 -9.23
CA SER A 108 -13.41 5.92 -8.13
C SER A 108 -13.94 5.42 -6.78
N GLY A 109 -13.38 4.32 -6.27
CA GLY A 109 -13.70 3.75 -4.95
C GLY A 109 -14.34 2.37 -4.96
N SER A 110 -14.75 1.85 -6.13
CA SER A 110 -15.26 0.48 -6.24
C SER A 110 -14.21 -0.58 -5.85
N HIS A 111 -12.95 -0.41 -6.27
CA HIS A 111 -11.86 -1.32 -5.88
C HIS A 111 -11.50 -1.24 -4.41
N VAL A 112 -11.77 -0.13 -3.73
CA VAL A 112 -11.59 -0.02 -2.28
C VAL A 112 -12.54 -0.99 -1.57
N GLN A 113 -13.81 -1.00 -1.99
CA GLN A 113 -14.78 -1.97 -1.46
C GLN A 113 -14.41 -3.41 -1.83
N GLY A 114 -13.97 -3.64 -3.07
CA GLY A 114 -13.50 -4.95 -3.53
C GLY A 114 -12.30 -5.46 -2.72
N MET A 115 -11.27 -4.62 -2.52
CA MET A 115 -10.11 -4.91 -1.68
C MET A 115 -10.53 -5.24 -0.25
N ALA A 116 -11.37 -4.40 0.37
CA ALA A 116 -11.86 -4.65 1.73
C ALA A 116 -12.57 -6.00 1.85
N HIS A 117 -13.41 -6.36 0.86
CA HIS A 117 -14.10 -7.64 0.85
C HIS A 117 -13.14 -8.83 0.67
N ILE A 118 -12.16 -8.72 -0.23
CA ILE A 118 -11.12 -9.75 -0.41
C ILE A 118 -10.33 -9.95 0.88
N LEU A 119 -9.93 -8.88 1.56
CA LEU A 119 -9.20 -8.97 2.83
C LEU A 119 -10.02 -9.70 3.91
N ARG A 120 -11.33 -9.43 4.00
CA ARG A 120 -12.25 -10.14 4.91
C ARG A 120 -12.30 -11.63 4.59
N LEU A 121 -12.48 -11.99 3.32
CA LEU A 121 -12.61 -13.39 2.90
C LEU A 121 -11.31 -14.19 3.08
N ARG A 122 -10.15 -13.56 2.92
CA ARG A 122 -8.83 -14.17 3.18
C ARG A 122 -8.61 -14.52 4.65
N GLY A 123 -9.32 -13.86 5.57
CA GLY A 123 -9.29 -14.16 7.00
C GLY A 123 -7.94 -13.92 7.68
N HIS A 124 -7.78 -14.42 8.91
CA HIS A 124 -6.59 -14.15 9.72
C HIS A 124 -5.33 -14.91 9.27
N GLU A 125 -5.48 -16.02 8.52
CA GLU A 125 -4.35 -16.82 8.03
C GLU A 125 -3.36 -16.00 7.19
N GLN A 126 -3.84 -14.95 6.51
CA GLN A 126 -2.98 -14.06 5.73
C GLN A 126 -1.94 -13.32 6.60
N PHE A 127 -2.11 -13.23 7.92
CA PHE A 127 -1.17 -12.57 8.82
C PHE A 127 -0.02 -13.47 9.27
N HIS A 128 -0.16 -14.79 9.14
CA HIS A 128 0.84 -15.76 9.58
C HIS A 128 1.83 -16.17 8.49
N ASP A 129 1.55 -15.79 7.24
CA ASP A 129 2.43 -16.00 6.09
C ASP A 129 3.14 -14.69 5.69
N PRO A 130 4.48 -14.66 5.50
CA PRO A 130 5.19 -13.44 5.11
C PRO A 130 4.68 -12.81 3.80
N ARG A 131 4.24 -13.63 2.82
CA ARG A 131 3.68 -13.12 1.57
C ARG A 131 2.27 -12.59 1.78
N GLY A 132 1.44 -13.31 2.51
CA GLY A 132 0.12 -12.89 2.95
C GLY A 132 0.15 -11.54 3.66
N TRP A 133 1.07 -11.36 4.62
CA TRP A 133 1.24 -10.12 5.37
C TRP A 133 1.71 -8.98 4.47
N GLY A 134 2.69 -9.25 3.60
CA GLY A 134 3.15 -8.28 2.60
C GLY A 134 2.02 -7.78 1.71
N LEU A 135 1.15 -8.67 1.26
CA LEU A 135 -0.01 -8.33 0.43
C LEU A 135 -1.11 -7.62 1.20
N PHE A 136 -1.38 -8.02 2.44
CA PHE A 136 -2.32 -7.33 3.32
C PHE A 136 -1.90 -5.87 3.49
N ARG A 137 -0.65 -5.62 3.90
CA ARG A 137 -0.12 -4.25 4.10
C ARG A 137 -0.23 -3.41 2.83
N LEU A 138 0.12 -3.98 1.69
CA LEU A 138 0.00 -3.32 0.40
C LEU A 138 -1.45 -2.88 0.13
N ALA A 139 -2.41 -3.79 0.27
CA ALA A 139 -3.82 -3.49 0.05
C ALA A 139 -4.38 -2.54 1.13
N HIS A 140 -4.01 -2.71 2.39
CA HIS A 140 -4.49 -1.91 3.50
C HIS A 140 -4.01 -0.46 3.42
N HIS A 141 -2.75 -0.22 3.04
CA HIS A 141 -2.27 1.13 2.73
C HIS A 141 -3.05 1.79 1.58
N ARG A 142 -3.45 1.02 0.56
CA ARG A 142 -4.28 1.54 -0.54
C ARG A 142 -5.66 1.95 -0.06
N LEU A 143 -6.28 1.12 0.79
CA LEU A 143 -7.56 1.43 1.43
C LEU A 143 -7.46 2.73 2.25
N GLN A 144 -6.46 2.84 3.13
CA GLN A 144 -6.23 4.02 3.97
C GLN A 144 -5.98 5.28 3.13
N LYS A 145 -5.16 5.18 2.08
CA LYS A 145 -4.93 6.29 1.13
C LYS A 145 -6.25 6.79 0.54
N GLN A 146 -7.08 5.87 0.05
CA GLN A 146 -8.36 6.23 -0.56
C GLN A 146 -9.34 6.79 0.47
N GLN A 147 -9.36 6.25 1.69
CA GLN A 147 -10.15 6.77 2.81
C GLN A 147 -9.76 8.21 3.17
N LEU A 148 -8.46 8.50 3.25
CA LEU A 148 -7.95 9.85 3.48
C LEU A 148 -8.32 10.79 2.33
N ALA A 149 -8.06 10.38 1.08
CA ALA A 149 -8.27 11.23 -0.09
C ALA A 149 -9.76 11.55 -0.33
N LYS A 150 -10.66 10.63 0.01
CA LYS A 150 -12.09 10.73 -0.27
C LYS A 150 -12.96 10.92 0.98
N GLN A 151 -12.34 11.14 2.14
CA GLN A 151 -13.02 11.28 3.43
C GLN A 151 -13.98 10.10 3.73
N MET A 152 -13.62 8.89 3.32
CA MET A 152 -14.40 7.69 3.60
C MET A 152 -14.09 7.18 5.01
N SER A 153 -15.07 6.53 5.64
CA SER A 153 -14.85 5.87 6.93
C SER A 153 -13.81 4.73 6.81
N PRO A 154 -12.92 4.60 7.81
CA PRO A 154 -12.06 3.43 8.00
C PRO A 154 -12.89 2.15 8.09
N LEU A 155 -12.28 1.00 7.77
CA LEU A 155 -12.93 -0.28 8.01
C LEU A 155 -12.97 -0.54 9.51
N ALA A 156 -14.14 -0.90 10.04
CA ALA A 156 -14.30 -1.18 11.46
C ALA A 156 -13.38 -2.33 11.91
N GLU A 157 -13.22 -3.33 11.04
CA GLU A 157 -12.44 -4.54 11.29
C GLU A 157 -10.92 -4.29 11.25
N SER A 158 -10.46 -3.19 10.62
CA SER A 158 -9.02 -2.87 10.55
C SER A 158 -8.38 -2.75 11.94
N HIS A 159 -9.13 -2.24 12.93
CA HIS A 159 -8.64 -2.18 14.30
C HIS A 159 -8.45 -3.59 14.88
N GLU A 160 -9.49 -4.43 14.80
CA GLU A 160 -9.44 -5.81 15.31
C GLU A 160 -8.34 -6.64 14.64
N TRP A 161 -8.15 -6.49 13.32
CA TRP A 161 -7.10 -7.18 12.58
C TRP A 161 -5.71 -6.81 13.06
N LEU A 162 -5.45 -5.52 13.33
CA LEU A 162 -4.14 -5.05 13.72
C LEU A 162 -3.85 -5.24 15.21
N GLU A 163 -4.84 -5.11 16.09
CA GLU A 163 -4.65 -5.27 17.54
C GLU A 163 -4.10 -6.66 17.91
N ALA A 164 -4.45 -7.69 17.15
CA ALA A 164 -3.94 -9.05 17.34
C ALA A 164 -2.45 -9.24 16.98
N LEU A 165 -1.81 -8.23 16.37
CA LEU A 165 -0.44 -8.32 15.86
C LEU A 165 0.58 -7.68 16.82
N ASN A 166 1.81 -8.20 16.80
CA ASN A 166 2.90 -7.76 17.68
C ASN A 166 3.49 -6.39 17.26
N ASP A 167 3.44 -5.43 18.19
CA ASP A 167 3.96 -4.06 18.02
C ASP A 167 5.48 -3.96 17.90
N ASP A 168 6.21 -4.97 18.34
CA ASP A 168 7.68 -5.01 18.19
C ASP A 168 8.10 -5.14 16.72
N ILE A 169 7.19 -5.59 15.86
CA ILE A 169 7.42 -5.66 14.41
C ILE A 169 7.17 -4.28 13.81
N SER A 170 8.24 -3.64 13.32
CA SER A 170 8.18 -2.29 12.74
C SER A 170 7.11 -2.12 11.66
N SER A 171 6.88 -3.13 10.82
CA SER A 171 5.82 -3.08 9.81
C SER A 171 4.42 -3.08 10.41
N VAL A 172 4.19 -3.76 11.53
CA VAL A 172 2.89 -3.77 12.23
C VAL A 172 2.66 -2.41 12.87
N ARG A 173 3.69 -1.85 13.54
CA ARG A 173 3.62 -0.52 14.13
C ARG A 173 3.25 0.55 13.10
N LEU A 174 3.88 0.52 11.92
CA LEU A 174 3.57 1.44 10.82
C LEU A 174 2.11 1.35 10.34
N GLU A 175 1.56 0.14 10.26
CA GLU A 175 0.15 -0.05 9.88
C GLU A 175 -0.82 0.49 10.93
N LYS A 176 -0.51 0.27 12.22
CA LYS A 176 -1.29 0.80 13.35
C LYS A 176 -1.24 2.32 13.41
N ASP A 177 -0.06 2.91 13.28
CA ASP A 177 0.12 4.37 13.27
C ASP A 177 -0.64 4.98 12.06
N SER A 178 -0.57 4.34 10.89
CA SER A 178 -1.30 4.80 9.69
C SER A 178 -2.82 4.73 9.89
N LEU A 179 -3.34 3.66 10.53
CA LEU A 179 -4.75 3.55 10.88
C LEU A 179 -5.17 4.63 11.90
N ALA A 180 -4.33 4.90 12.90
CA ALA A 180 -4.59 5.94 13.88
C ALA A 180 -4.68 7.33 13.23
N ILE A 181 -3.80 7.64 12.27
CA ILE A 181 -3.86 8.86 11.46
C ILE A 181 -5.18 8.92 10.69
N THR A 182 -5.56 7.85 9.99
CA THR A 182 -6.83 7.82 9.23
C THR A 182 -8.04 8.06 10.13
N ASN A 183 -8.10 7.41 11.31
CA ASN A 183 -9.17 7.60 12.29
C ASN A 183 -9.22 9.06 12.81
N LEU A 184 -8.08 9.66 13.11
CA LEU A 184 -8.02 11.06 13.56
C LEU A 184 -8.48 12.03 12.47
N CYS A 185 -8.05 11.84 11.23
CA CYS A 185 -8.50 12.65 10.10
C CYS A 185 -10.02 12.54 9.89
N GLN A 186 -10.60 11.34 10.05
CA GLN A 186 -12.05 11.16 9.99
C GLN A 186 -12.75 11.93 11.11
N LYS A 187 -12.31 11.77 12.37
CA LYS A 187 -12.86 12.52 13.52
C LYS A 187 -12.79 14.03 13.28
N ALA A 188 -11.66 14.52 12.75
CA ALA A 188 -11.47 15.92 12.41
C ALA A 188 -12.48 16.40 11.35
N ASN A 189 -12.65 15.63 10.26
CA ASN A 189 -13.62 15.96 9.22
C ASN A 189 -15.06 15.97 9.75
N SER A 190 -15.45 15.00 10.58
CA SER A 190 -16.78 14.97 11.20
C SER A 190 -17.02 16.16 12.14
N LEU A 191 -15.99 16.57 12.88
CA LEU A 191 -16.04 17.75 13.73
C LEU A 191 -16.14 19.05 12.91
N LEU A 192 -15.38 19.16 11.81
CA LEU A 192 -15.46 20.31 10.92
C LEU A 192 -16.85 20.46 10.29
N GLN A 193 -17.49 19.35 9.91
CA GLN A 193 -18.85 19.35 9.37
C GLN A 193 -19.92 19.77 10.40
N SER A 194 -19.67 19.55 11.69
CA SER A 194 -20.60 19.96 12.74
C SER A 194 -20.41 21.40 13.22
N LEU A 195 -19.35 22.11 12.79
CA LEU A 195 -19.15 23.54 13.08
C LEU A 195 -20.29 24.40 12.56
N ASP A 196 -20.87 24.03 11.41
CA ASP A 196 -22.00 24.76 10.80
C ASP A 196 -23.30 24.66 11.62
N SER A 197 -23.35 23.79 12.64
CA SER A 197 -24.56 23.52 13.43
C SER A 197 -24.60 24.21 14.81
N ASP A 198 -23.58 24.98 15.19
CA ASP A 198 -23.48 25.69 16.49
C ASP A 198 -23.51 24.77 17.73
N VAL A 199 -23.37 23.44 17.55
CA VAL A 199 -23.37 22.41 18.60
C VAL A 199 -21.96 22.13 19.17
N LEU A 200 -20.93 22.81 18.67
CA LEU A 200 -19.55 22.44 18.96
C LEU A 200 -19.07 22.96 20.31
N THR A 201 -18.67 22.04 21.19
CA THR A 201 -18.04 22.43 22.46
C THR A 201 -16.52 22.58 22.25
N GLY A 202 -15.93 23.68 22.72
CA GLY A 202 -14.48 23.89 22.63
C GLY A 202 -13.65 22.75 23.26
N HIS A 203 -14.27 21.96 24.15
CA HIS A 203 -13.71 20.74 24.69
C HIS A 203 -13.44 19.66 23.63
N GLN A 204 -14.37 19.43 22.69
CA GLN A 204 -14.20 18.42 21.63
C GLN A 204 -13.03 18.77 20.71
N LEU A 205 -12.87 20.06 20.38
CA LEU A 205 -11.74 20.54 19.58
C LEU A 205 -10.42 20.37 20.32
N TYR A 206 -10.38 20.72 21.61
CA TYR A 206 -9.19 20.53 22.45
C TYR A 206 -8.76 19.06 22.51
N VAL A 207 -9.70 18.14 22.78
CA VAL A 207 -9.44 16.70 22.84
C VAL A 207 -8.85 16.19 21.52
N LEU A 208 -9.42 16.60 20.39
CA LEU A 208 -8.92 16.19 19.08
C LEU A 208 -7.49 16.70 18.82
N VAL A 209 -7.21 17.96 19.12
CA VAL A 209 -5.87 18.55 18.95
C VAL A 209 -4.84 17.85 19.85
N ASP A 210 -5.21 17.54 21.09
CA ASP A 210 -4.35 16.79 22.02
C ASP A 210 -4.03 15.39 21.47
N GLU A 211 -5.04 14.66 20.96
CA GLU A 211 -4.83 13.35 20.31
C GLU A 211 -3.87 13.44 19.11
N MET A 212 -4.01 14.48 18.27
CA MET A 212 -3.14 14.70 17.11
C MET A 212 -1.69 14.98 17.52
N LEU A 213 -1.48 15.87 18.50
CA LEU A 213 -0.15 16.21 19.01
C LEU A 213 0.52 15.02 19.69
N ARG A 214 -0.25 14.20 20.40
CA ARG A 214 0.25 12.97 21.02
C ARG A 214 0.72 11.98 19.96
N LEU A 215 -0.08 11.72 18.92
CA LEU A 215 0.27 10.78 17.87
C LEU A 215 1.53 11.23 17.10
N ASP A 216 1.63 12.52 16.77
CA ASP A 216 2.82 13.09 16.11
C ASP A 216 4.08 12.92 16.98
N LYS A 217 3.98 13.22 18.28
CA LYS A 217 5.08 13.04 19.23
C LYS A 217 5.52 11.58 19.34
N GLU A 218 4.57 10.64 19.42
CA GLU A 218 4.88 9.21 19.47
C GLU A 218 5.61 8.74 18.20
N ALA A 219 5.11 9.13 17.03
CA ALA A 219 5.76 8.81 15.75
C ALA A 219 7.17 9.42 15.65
N ALA A 220 7.34 10.67 16.08
CA ALA A 220 8.64 11.35 16.10
C ALA A 220 9.64 10.64 17.03
N LEU A 221 9.21 10.25 18.24
CA LEU A 221 10.05 9.51 19.18
C LEU A 221 10.43 8.12 18.67
N TRP A 222 9.49 7.42 18.03
CA TRP A 222 9.75 6.11 17.43
C TRP A 222 10.76 6.21 16.28
N ARG A 223 10.65 7.24 15.44
CA ARG A 223 11.61 7.49 14.34
C ARG A 223 13.00 7.90 14.85
N ALA A 224 13.09 8.54 16.02
CA ALA A 224 14.35 8.98 16.60
C ALA A 224 15.22 7.86 17.19
N ARG A 225 14.77 6.59 17.14
CA ARG A 225 15.52 5.47 17.71
C ARG A 225 16.82 5.19 16.93
N PRO A 226 17.92 4.78 17.61
CA PRO A 226 19.24 4.61 16.99
C PRO A 226 19.28 3.64 15.80
N GLU A 227 18.44 2.59 15.81
CA GLU A 227 18.36 1.60 14.73
C GLU A 227 17.94 2.18 13.38
N TRP A 228 17.26 3.34 13.37
CA TRP A 228 16.83 4.04 12.16
C TRP A 228 17.78 5.16 11.74
N THR A 229 18.85 5.40 12.51
CA THR A 229 19.83 6.44 12.21
C THR A 229 20.89 5.94 11.23
N PHE A 230 21.32 6.81 10.33
CA PHE A 230 22.45 6.52 9.46
C PHE A 230 23.71 6.33 10.31
N ARG A 231 24.42 5.23 10.06
CA ARG A 231 25.73 4.95 10.66
C ARG A 231 26.80 4.85 9.59
N THR A 232 27.96 5.43 9.86
CA THR A 232 29.17 5.22 9.06
C THR A 232 29.88 3.98 9.59
N ILE A 233 30.09 3.00 8.72
CA ILE A 233 30.83 1.78 9.04
C ILE A 233 32.06 1.68 8.13
N SER A 234 33.18 1.15 8.66
CA SER A 234 34.36 0.91 7.82
C SER A 234 34.07 -0.21 6.83
N ARG A 235 34.59 -0.10 5.60
CA ARG A 235 34.48 -1.16 4.59
C ARG A 235 35.06 -2.49 5.07
N ALA A 236 36.10 -2.44 5.91
CA ALA A 236 36.72 -3.63 6.49
C ALA A 236 35.79 -4.39 7.46
N ASP A 237 34.81 -3.71 8.05
CA ASP A 237 33.89 -4.28 9.04
C ASP A 237 32.66 -4.93 8.39
N ILE A 238 32.51 -4.84 7.06
CA ILE A 238 31.42 -5.46 6.32
C ILE A 238 31.83 -6.90 5.95
N SER A 239 31.59 -7.85 6.84
CA SER A 239 31.70 -9.29 6.54
C SER A 239 30.35 -9.85 6.09
N GLY A 240 30.31 -10.56 4.95
CA GLY A 240 29.16 -11.41 4.59
C GLY A 240 28.02 -10.75 3.79
N ILE A 241 28.06 -9.45 3.49
CA ILE A 241 27.11 -8.84 2.56
C ILE A 241 27.64 -9.05 1.13
N GLU A 242 27.03 -9.98 0.39
CA GLU A 242 27.31 -10.13 -1.05
C GLU A 242 27.24 -8.77 -1.74
N LYS A 243 28.27 -8.48 -2.54
CA LYS A 243 28.57 -7.19 -3.19
C LYS A 243 27.38 -6.62 -3.99
N LYS A 244 26.43 -5.94 -3.33
CA LYS A 244 25.37 -5.13 -3.95
C LYS A 244 25.52 -3.65 -3.60
N GLY A 245 26.73 -3.10 -3.76
CA GLY A 245 26.94 -1.66 -3.78
C GLY A 245 26.84 -1.14 -5.22
N VAL A 246 26.08 -0.08 -5.47
CA VAL A 246 26.12 0.65 -6.73
C VAL A 246 27.04 1.85 -6.55
N TRP A 247 27.95 2.02 -7.51
CA TRP A 247 28.87 3.13 -7.55
C TRP A 247 28.19 4.36 -8.16
N PHE A 248 28.18 5.47 -7.42
CA PHE A 248 27.84 6.76 -8.01
C PHE A 248 29.09 7.29 -8.73
N PRO A 249 29.00 7.70 -10.01
CA PRO A 249 30.09 8.41 -10.65
C PRO A 249 30.33 9.71 -9.88
N GLU A 250 31.60 10.10 -9.72
CA GLU A 250 31.99 11.33 -9.05
C GLU A 250 31.30 12.52 -9.72
N THR A 251 30.32 13.11 -9.04
CA THR A 251 29.81 14.42 -9.43
C THR A 251 30.90 15.43 -9.07
N ASN A 252 31.68 15.85 -10.05
CA ASN A 252 32.58 17.00 -9.93
C ASN A 252 31.72 18.24 -9.65
N LEU A 253 31.70 18.65 -8.38
CA LEU A 253 31.37 20.01 -7.96
C LEU A 253 32.64 20.85 -7.99
#